data_AF-A0A352N0X7-F1
#
_entry.id   AF-A0A352N0X7-F1
#
_cell.length_a   1.000
_cell.length_b   1.000
_cell.length_c   1.000
_cell.angle_alpha   90.00
_cell.angle_beta   90.00
_cell.angle_gamma   90.00
#
_symmetry.space_group_name_H-M   'P 1'
#
loop_
_entity.id
_entity.type
_entity.pdbx_description
1 polymer ?
#
loop_
_entity_poly.entity_id
_entity_poly.type
_entity_poly.pdbx_seq_one_letter_code
_entity_poly.pdbx_strand_id
1 'polypeptide(L)' 'MSERTVKLSVSEELNGIYAEADREIKEAYGFSPGVEFLMALSLSKDDRSEIVGDFAAMVRETAKKKKNPVEEEKI' A
#
# COMPACT_ATOMS: atom_id res chain seq x y z
N MET A 1 26.19 -0.73 -26.34
CA MET A 1 25.16 -1.23 -25.41
C MET A 1 23.84 -0.62 -25.85
N SER A 2 22.90 -1.40 -26.39
CA SER A 2 21.58 -0.89 -26.75
C SER A 2 20.68 -0.99 -25.52
N GLU A 3 20.22 0.14 -24.99
CA GLU A 3 19.18 0.14 -23.97
C GLU A 3 17.89 -0.46 -24.57
N ARG A 4 17.35 -1.49 -23.91
CA ARG A 4 16.03 -2.03 -24.22
C ARG A 4 15.09 -1.61 -23.10
N THR A 5 14.19 -0.68 -23.39
CA THR A 5 13.09 -0.32 -22.49
C THR A 5 12.03 -1.42 -22.55
N VAL A 6 11.82 -2.12 -21.43
CA VAL A 6 10.74 -3.11 -21.31
C VAL A 6 9.54 -2.42 -20.67
N LYS A 7 8.39 -2.40 -21.35
CA LYS A 7 7.13 -2.00 -20.72
C LYS A 7 6.70 -3.11 -19.77
N LEU A 8 6.83 -2.87 -18.48
CA LEU A 8 6.23 -3.71 -17.44
C LEU A 8 4.74 -3.37 -17.40
N SER A 9 3.92 -4.19 -18.06
CA SER A 9 2.46 -4.13 -17.93
C SER A 9 2.04 -5.02 -16.77
N VAL A 10 1.32 -4.43 -15.82
CA VAL A 10 0.64 -5.18 -14.76
C VAL A 10 -0.56 -5.91 -15.39
N SER A 11 -0.73 -7.19 -15.06
CA SER A 11 -1.87 -7.99 -15.53
C SER A 11 -3.19 -7.33 -15.08
N GLU A 12 -4.22 -7.36 -15.94
CA GLU A 12 -5.57 -6.88 -15.58
C GLU A 12 -6.12 -7.59 -14.35
N GLU A 13 -5.78 -8.87 -14.18
CA GLU A 13 -6.13 -9.67 -13.00
C GLU A 13 -5.53 -9.08 -11.72
N LEU A 14 -4.26 -8.66 -11.79
CA LEU A 14 -3.56 -8.06 -10.65
C LEU A 14 -4.14 -6.68 -10.32
N ASN A 15 -4.47 -5.88 -11.33
CA ASN A 15 -5.20 -4.61 -11.14
C ASN A 15 -6.56 -4.84 -10.47
N GLY A 16 -7.26 -5.92 -10.82
CA GLY A 16 -8.52 -6.32 -10.17
C GLY A 16 -8.32 -6.60 -8.68
N ILE A 17 -7.29 -7.35 -8.31
CA ILE A 17 -6.95 -7.65 -6.91
C ILE A 17 -6.68 -6.37 -6.11
N TYR A 18 -5.88 -5.44 -6.65
CA TYR A 18 -5.63 -4.16 -5.98
C TYR A 18 -6.88 -3.27 -5.89
N ALA A 19 -7.74 -3.28 -6.91
CA ALA A 19 -9.00 -2.53 -6.87
C ALA A 19 -9.97 -3.09 -5.81
N GLU A 20 -10.03 -4.42 -5.66
CA GLU A 20 -10.82 -5.04 -4.59
C GLU A 20 -10.26 -4.72 -3.21
N ALA A 21 -8.93 -4.75 -3.04
CA ALA A 21 -8.28 -4.35 -1.79
C ALA A 21 -8.57 -2.88 -1.44
N ASP A 22 -8.51 -1.97 -2.42
CA ASP A 22 -8.83 -0.55 -2.23
C ASP A 22 -10.28 -0.33 -1.77
N ARG A 23 -11.22 -1.08 -2.35
CA ARG A 23 -12.62 -1.05 -1.91
C ARG A 23 -12.78 -1.55 -0.47
N GLU A 24 -12.15 -2.67 -0.13
CA GLU A 24 -12.20 -3.24 1.23
C GLU A 24 -11.61 -2.27 2.27
N ILE A 25 -10.48 -1.62 1.94
CA ILE A 25 -9.87 -0.60 2.78
C ILE A 25 -10.80 0.61 2.93
N LYS A 26 -11.45 1.06 1.85
CA LYS A 26 -12.41 2.16 1.91
C LYS A 26 -13.59 1.86 2.82
N GLU A 27 -14.10 0.64 2.80
CA GLU A 27 -15.18 0.20 3.69
C GLU A 27 -14.71 0.15 5.16
N ALA A 28 -13.49 -0.30 5.42
CA ALA A 28 -12.96 -0.44 6.79
C ALA A 28 -12.48 0.89 7.41
N TYR A 29 -11.87 1.77 6.63
CA TYR A 29 -11.20 2.98 7.11
C TYR A 29 -11.88 4.29 6.69
N GLY A 30 -12.90 4.22 5.83
CA GLY A 30 -13.64 5.39 5.35
C GLY A 30 -12.93 6.21 4.27
N PHE A 31 -11.76 5.76 3.79
CA PHE A 31 -11.02 6.40 2.71
C PHE A 31 -10.32 5.36 1.81
N SER A 32 -10.14 5.71 0.55
CA SER A 32 -9.44 4.88 -0.46
C SER A 32 -8.00 5.40 -0.61
N PRO A 33 -6.98 4.55 -0.39
CA PRO A 33 -5.58 4.92 -0.63
C PRO A 33 -5.21 4.98 -2.13
N GLY A 34 -5.96 4.30 -3.00
CA GLY A 34 -5.72 4.22 -4.43
C GLY A 34 -4.93 2.98 -4.83
N VAL A 35 -5.26 2.43 -6.01
CA VAL A 35 -4.67 1.21 -6.56
C VAL A 35 -3.15 1.34 -6.72
N GLU A 36 -2.68 2.47 -7.25
CA GLU A 36 -1.25 2.73 -7.49
C GLU A 36 -0.45 2.75 -6.19
N PHE A 37 -1.06 3.25 -5.11
CA PHE A 37 -0.45 3.23 -3.79
C PHE A 37 -0.32 1.81 -3.25
N LEU A 38 -1.39 1.00 -3.37
CA LEU A 38 -1.36 -0.39 -2.92
C LEU A 38 -0.38 -1.24 -3.73
N MET A 39 -0.25 -0.97 -5.04
CA MET A 39 0.77 -1.59 -5.89
C MET A 39 2.18 -1.25 -5.43
N ALA A 40 2.44 0.00 -5.02
CA ALA A 40 3.74 0.41 -4.51
C ALA A 40 4.04 -0.16 -3.12
N LEU A 41 3.01 -0.31 -2.27
CA LEU A 41 3.14 -0.84 -0.92
C LEU A 41 3.40 -2.35 -0.91
N SER A 42 2.68 -3.09 -1.75
CA SER A 42 2.65 -4.55 -1.76
C SER A 42 3.11 -5.10 -3.11
N LEU A 43 4.25 -4.59 -3.60
CA LEU A 43 4.83 -4.99 -4.90
C LEU A 43 4.84 -6.52 -5.02
N SER A 44 4.26 -7.04 -6.10
CA SER A 44 4.17 -8.47 -6.45
C SER A 44 3.27 -9.35 -5.58
N LYS A 45 2.37 -8.78 -4.76
CA LYS A 45 1.32 -9.56 -4.10
C LYS A 45 0.16 -9.84 -5.05
N ASP A 46 -0.30 -11.08 -5.03
CA ASP A 46 -1.42 -11.63 -5.80
C ASP A 46 -2.61 -12.01 -4.91
N ASP A 47 -2.52 -11.78 -3.59
CA ASP A 47 -3.59 -12.03 -2.63
C ASP A 47 -4.10 -10.73 -1.99
N ARG A 48 -5.42 -10.51 -2.10
CA ARG A 48 -6.13 -9.34 -1.56
C ARG A 48 -5.92 -9.18 -0.05
N SER A 49 -6.02 -10.27 0.70
CA SER A 49 -5.92 -10.30 2.17
C SER A 49 -4.55 -9.83 2.63
N GLU A 50 -3.50 -10.22 1.92
CA GLU A 50 -2.13 -9.79 2.21
C GLU A 50 -1.96 -8.28 2.00
N ILE A 51 -2.50 -7.73 0.89
CA ILE A 51 -2.46 -6.29 0.59
C ILE A 51 -3.19 -5.46 1.65
N VAL A 52 -4.39 -5.90 2.07
CA VAL A 52 -5.16 -5.24 3.14
C VAL A 52 -4.42 -5.35 4.48
N GLY A 53 -3.77 -6.47 4.75
CA GLY A 53 -2.94 -6.69 5.93
C GLY A 53 -1.73 -5.76 6.01
N ASP A 54 -1.00 -5.59 4.92
CA ASP A 54 0.14 -4.67 4.80
C ASP A 54 -0.30 -3.21 5.06
N PHE A 55 -1.42 -2.81 4.46
CA PHE A 55 -1.99 -1.49 4.69
C PHE A 55 -2.38 -1.29 6.16
N ALA A 56 -3.05 -2.26 6.78
CA ALA A 56 -3.41 -2.19 8.19
C ALA A 56 -2.19 -2.10 9.11
N ALA A 57 -1.11 -2.82 8.80
CA ALA A 57 0.15 -2.74 9.52
C ALA A 57 0.77 -1.35 9.41
N MET A 58 0.84 -0.78 8.20
CA MET A 58 1.34 0.58 7.97
C MET A 58 0.54 1.63 8.75
N VAL A 59 -0.79 1.53 8.76
CA VAL A 59 -1.66 2.46 9.51
C VAL A 59 -1.37 2.36 11.01
N ARG A 60 -1.23 1.14 11.56
CA ARG A 60 -0.90 0.93 12.98
C ARG A 60 0.46 1.51 13.34
N GLU A 61 1.48 1.28 12.52
CA GLU A 61 2.83 1.83 12.76
C GLU A 61 2.82 3.36 12.70
N THR A 62 2.09 3.95 11.76
CA THR A 62 1.93 5.41 11.65
C THR A 62 1.20 5.98 12.87
N ALA A 63 0.15 5.29 13.35
CA ALA A 63 -0.58 5.69 14.55
C ALA A 63 0.27 5.60 15.82
N LYS A 64 1.15 4.59 15.95
CA LYS A 64 2.11 4.48 17.05
C LYS A 64 3.11 5.65 17.03
N LYS A 65 3.66 6.00 15.86
CA LYS A 65 4.56 7.16 15.71
C LYS A 65 3.89 8.47 16.11
N LYS A 66 2.61 8.66 15.81
CA LYS A 66 1.86 9.86 16.24
C LYS A 66 1.60 9.90 17.76
N LYS A 67 1.49 8.75 18.42
CA LYS A 67 1.26 8.67 19.88
C LYS A 67 2.54 8.80 20.70
N ASN A 68 3.71 8.64 20.08
CA ASN A 68 5.00 8.97 20.67
C ASN A 68 5.59 10.21 19.98
N PRO A 69 5.17 11.44 20.36
CA PRO A 69 6.05 12.59 20.22
C PRO A 69 7.16 12.38 21.26
N VAL A 70 8.20 11.65 20.89
CA VAL A 70 9.33 11.44 21.79
C VAL A 70 9.97 12.82 22.02
N GLU A 71 10.12 13.13 23.30
CA GLU A 71 11.00 14.16 23.84
C GLU A 71 12.37 14.16 23.13
N GLU A 72 13.06 15.29 23.19
CA GLU A 72 14.47 15.47 22.79
C GLU A 72 14.68 15.59 21.26
N GLU A 73 15.20 16.69 20.72
CA GLU A 73 16.41 17.39 21.15
C GLU A 73 16.15 18.87 21.53
N LYS A 74 16.44 19.22 22.78
CA LYS A 74 16.89 20.58 23.11
C LYS A 74 18.36 20.66 22.72
N ILE A 75 18.67 21.47 21.72
CA ILE A 75 20.02 22.01 21.48
C ILE A 75 20.15 23.30 22.29
#